data_AF-I4VJH0-F1
#
_entry.id   AF-I4VJH0-F1
#
_cell.length_a   1.000
_cell.length_b   1.000
_cell.length_c   1.000
_cell.angle_alpha   90.00
_cell.angle_beta   90.00
_cell.angle_gamma   90.00
#
_symmetry.space_group_name_H-M   'P 1'
#
loop_
_entity.id
_entity.type
_entity.pdbx_description
1 polymer ?
#
loop_
_entity_poly.entity_id
_entity_poly.type
_entity_poly.pdbx_seq_one_letter_code
_entity_poly.pdbx_strand_id
1 'polypeptide(L)'
;MLAVAPLHAAICNLSVQPLDFGNYDFQSSQDLESVGHVIVTCDVSSSFTIALSPGTGTFAARSMQNGAHQLFYNLYTDPTRTMVWGDGSGGSTAVGDSGIEVDRTVYGSVPAGQNPYIGVYNDAITVTLSF
;
A
#
# COMPACT_ATOMS: atom_id res chain seq x y z
N MET A 1 -27.45 2.35 38.40
CA MET A 1 -25.99 2.31 38.61
C MET A 1 -25.35 2.56 37.25
N LEU A 2 -24.71 3.72 37.04
CA LEU A 2 -23.92 3.96 35.83
C LEU A 2 -22.60 3.21 36.01
N ALA A 3 -22.40 2.13 35.27
CA ALA A 3 -21.13 1.42 35.26
C ALA A 3 -20.17 2.15 34.32
N VAL A 4 -19.12 2.75 34.87
CA VAL A 4 -17.96 3.17 34.08
C VAL A 4 -17.09 1.93 33.93
N ALA A 5 -17.27 1.20 32.83
CA ALA A 5 -16.32 0.16 32.45
C ALA A 5 -15.02 0.85 32.03
N PRO A 6 -13.84 0.33 32.41
CA PRO A 6 -12.57 0.84 31.88
C PRO A 6 -12.57 0.60 30.37
N LEU A 7 -12.54 1.68 29.59
CA LEU A 7 -12.33 1.61 28.14
C LEU A 7 -10.85 1.22 27.93
N HIS A 8 -10.60 -0.06 27.74
CA HIS A 8 -9.30 -0.52 27.26
C HIS A 8 -9.22 -0.15 25.79
N ALA A 9 -8.29 0.74 25.42
CA ALA A 9 -7.95 0.94 24.03
C ALA A 9 -7.36 -0.38 23.51
N ALA A 10 -7.88 -0.86 22.37
CA ALA A 10 -7.32 -2.04 21.73
C ALA A 10 -5.87 -1.80 21.35
N ILE A 11 -5.06 -2.84 21.45
CA ILE A 11 -3.66 -2.84 21.02
C ILE A 11 -3.61 -3.57 19.69
N CYS A 12 -3.26 -2.84 18.63
CA CYS A 12 -3.08 -3.42 17.30
C CYS A 12 -1.64 -3.24 16.83
N ASN A 13 -1.14 -4.29 16.17
CA ASN A 13 0.15 -4.33 15.51
C ASN A 13 -0.05 -4.35 14.00
N LEU A 14 0.90 -3.73 13.30
CA LEU A 14 0.94 -3.68 11.84
C LEU A 14 2.16 -4.46 11.35
N SER A 15 1.93 -5.39 10.43
CA SER A 15 2.97 -6.11 9.71
C SER A 15 2.78 -5.92 8.21
N VAL A 16 3.88 -5.76 7.48
CA VAL A 16 3.86 -5.54 6.03
C VAL A 16 4.77 -6.54 5.34
N GLN A 17 4.26 -7.20 4.30
CA GLN A 17 5.09 -7.99 3.40
C GLN A 17 5.55 -7.08 2.25
N PRO A 18 6.87 -6.99 1.99
CA PRO A 18 7.38 -6.17 0.90
C PRO A 18 6.85 -6.69 -0.44
N LEU A 19 6.49 -5.74 -1.31
CA LEU A 19 6.09 -6.01 -2.68
C LEU A 19 7.33 -5.91 -3.57
N ASP A 20 7.67 -7.00 -4.26
CA ASP A 20 8.76 -7.06 -5.23
C ASP A 20 8.19 -7.27 -6.63
N PHE A 21 8.46 -6.34 -7.53
CA PHE A 21 8.03 -6.43 -8.93
C PHE A 21 8.91 -7.38 -9.75
N GLY A 22 10.14 -7.66 -9.30
CA GLY A 22 11.10 -8.42 -10.08
C GLY A 22 11.70 -7.63 -11.24
N ASN A 23 12.05 -8.33 -12.32
CA ASN A 23 12.74 -7.72 -13.46
C ASN A 23 11.76 -7.02 -14.41
N TYR A 24 11.95 -5.72 -14.58
CA TYR A 24 11.20 -4.93 -15.56
C TYR A 24 11.78 -5.03 -16.96
N ASP A 25 10.96 -5.44 -17.92
CA ASP A 25 11.28 -5.45 -19.35
C ASP A 25 10.59 -4.28 -20.06
N PHE A 26 11.38 -3.30 -20.51
CA PHE A 26 10.87 -2.12 -21.21
C PHE A 26 10.26 -2.44 -22.59
N GLN A 27 10.53 -3.62 -23.15
CA GLN A 27 9.96 -4.07 -24.43
C GLN A 27 8.62 -4.80 -24.25
N SER A 28 8.26 -5.14 -23.01
CA SER A 28 6.96 -5.74 -22.70
C SER A 28 5.83 -4.78 -23.08
N SER A 29 4.76 -5.33 -23.65
CA SER A 29 3.49 -4.63 -23.86
C SER A 29 2.52 -4.76 -22.68
N GLN A 30 2.91 -5.54 -21.66
CA GLN A 30 2.12 -5.79 -20.46
C GLN A 30 2.77 -5.09 -19.26
N ASP A 31 1.91 -4.53 -18.41
CA ASP A 31 2.33 -4.01 -17.12
C ASP A 31 2.97 -5.12 -16.28
N LEU A 32 4.00 -4.75 -15.52
CA LEU A 32 4.62 -5.66 -14.58
C LEU A 32 3.87 -5.59 -13.25
N GLU A 33 3.25 -6.70 -12.89
CA GLU A 33 2.34 -6.80 -11.75
C GLU A 33 2.96 -7.59 -10.61
N SER A 34 2.64 -7.20 -9.37
CA SER A 34 3.00 -7.97 -8.17
C SER A 34 1.98 -7.74 -7.05
N VAL A 35 2.07 -8.52 -5.99
CA VAL A 35 1.20 -8.43 -4.82
C VAL A 35 2.03 -8.37 -3.53
N GLY A 36 1.55 -7.58 -2.58
CA GLY A 36 2.05 -7.51 -1.22
C GLY A 36 0.91 -7.63 -0.22
N HIS A 37 1.21 -7.54 1.07
CA HIS A 37 0.23 -7.73 2.14
C HIS A 37 0.41 -6.71 3.26
N VAL A 38 -0.69 -6.18 3.75
CA VAL A 38 -0.77 -5.40 5.00
C VAL A 38 -1.62 -6.18 5.98
N ILE A 39 -0.99 -6.61 7.07
CA ILE A 39 -1.61 -7.46 8.09
C ILE A 39 -1.76 -6.63 9.37
N VAL A 40 -2.99 -6.51 9.85
CA VAL A 40 -3.31 -5.86 11.11
C VAL A 40 -3.75 -6.94 12.10
N THR A 41 -3.11 -6.97 13.28
CA THR A 41 -3.44 -7.90 14.35
C THR A 41 -3.71 -7.14 15.64
N CYS A 42 -4.93 -7.23 16.14
CA CYS A 42 -5.42 -6.62 17.37
C CYS A 42 -5.66 -7.66 18.47
N ASP A 43 -5.59 -7.25 19.73
CA ASP A 43 -5.95 -8.08 20.89
C ASP A 43 -7.46 -8.30 21.04
N VAL A 44 -8.25 -7.32 20.60
CA VAL A 44 -9.71 -7.38 20.50
C VAL A 44 -10.19 -6.85 19.16
N SER A 45 -11.37 -7.31 18.71
CA SER A 45 -11.96 -6.87 17.45
C SER A 45 -12.12 -5.34 17.44
N SER A 46 -11.44 -4.68 16.50
CA SER A 46 -11.36 -3.21 16.44
C SER A 46 -11.57 -2.74 15.02
N SER A 47 -12.25 -1.60 14.87
CA SER A 47 -12.36 -0.90 13.59
C SER A 47 -11.15 0.01 13.39
N PHE A 48 -10.66 0.10 12.17
CA PHE A 48 -9.53 0.94 11.82
C PHE A 48 -9.57 1.33 10.34
N THR A 49 -8.72 2.29 9.96
CA THR A 49 -8.45 2.66 8.57
C THR A 49 -6.97 2.53 8.26
N ILE A 50 -6.67 1.95 7.11
CA ILE A 50 -5.33 1.76 6.56
C ILE A 50 -5.13 2.74 5.41
N ALA A 51 -4.15 3.64 5.57
CA ALA A 51 -3.71 4.56 4.54
C ALA A 51 -2.28 4.26 4.10
N LEU A 52 -2.02 4.35 2.80
CA LEU A 52 -0.67 4.26 2.23
C LEU A 52 -0.21 5.66 1.83
N SER A 53 1.05 6.01 2.09
CA SER A 53 1.67 7.25 1.59
C SER A 53 1.92 7.19 0.07
N PRO A 54 2.19 8.32 -0.59
CA PRO A 54 2.59 8.32 -2.01
C PRO A 54 4.09 7.97 -2.21
N GLY A 55 4.82 7.64 -1.13
CA GLY A 55 6.25 7.40 -1.18
C GLY A 55 7.00 8.67 -1.60
N THR A 56 7.96 8.53 -2.51
CA THR A 56 8.67 9.68 -3.09
C THR A 56 7.89 10.41 -4.21
N GLY A 57 6.76 9.86 -4.65
CA GLY A 57 5.96 10.40 -5.76
C GLY A 57 4.64 11.03 -5.34
N THR A 58 3.58 10.79 -6.11
CA THR A 58 2.20 11.21 -5.83
C THR A 58 1.27 10.00 -5.82
N PHE A 59 0.03 10.14 -5.35
CA PHE A 59 -0.94 9.04 -5.44
C PHE A 59 -1.29 8.66 -6.88
N ALA A 60 -1.32 9.64 -7.79
CA ALA A 60 -1.59 9.38 -9.21
C ALA A 60 -0.44 8.62 -9.89
N ALA A 61 0.80 8.91 -9.49
CA ALA A 61 2.01 8.27 -10.00
C ALA A 61 3.06 8.21 -8.88
N ARG A 62 3.19 7.03 -8.25
CA ARG A 62 4.28 6.77 -7.32
C ARG A 62 5.55 6.48 -8.12
N SER A 63 6.70 6.69 -7.51
CA SER A 63 8.00 6.53 -8.17
C SER A 63 8.96 5.75 -7.28
N MET A 64 9.50 4.66 -7.81
CA MET A 64 10.70 4.05 -7.26
C MET A 64 11.92 4.77 -7.81
N GLN A 65 12.97 4.91 -6.99
CA GLN A 65 14.15 5.71 -7.30
C GLN A 65 15.41 4.84 -7.44
N ASN A 66 16.25 5.21 -8.41
CA ASN A 66 17.63 4.77 -8.58
C ASN A 66 18.50 6.03 -8.78
N GLY A 67 18.99 6.61 -7.68
CA GLY A 67 19.70 7.89 -7.73
C GLY A 67 18.80 9.01 -8.26
N ALA A 68 19.14 9.58 -9.42
CA ALA A 68 18.35 10.60 -10.10
C ALA A 68 17.33 10.03 -11.11
N HIS A 69 17.31 8.70 -11.29
CA HIS A 69 16.42 8.01 -12.21
C HIS A 69 15.21 7.49 -11.45
N GLN A 70 14.05 7.46 -12.11
CA GLN A 70 12.81 6.99 -11.54
C GLN A 70 12.13 5.94 -12.43
N LEU A 71 11.38 5.05 -11.80
CA LEU A 71 10.49 4.09 -12.43
C LEU A 71 9.12 4.24 -11.77
N PHE A 72 8.09 4.55 -12.57
CA PHE A 72 6.75 4.79 -12.06
C PHE A 72 6.01 3.49 -11.78
N TYR A 73 5.19 3.52 -10.74
CA TYR A 73 4.32 2.43 -10.35
C TYR A 73 3.08 2.97 -9.64
N ASN A 74 2.14 2.09 -9.33
CA ASN A 74 1.10 2.41 -8.36
C ASN A 74 0.64 1.18 -7.57
N LEU A 75 -0.11 1.44 -6.50
CA LEU A 75 -0.65 0.46 -5.57
C LEU A 75 -2.16 0.60 -5.51
N TYR A 76 -2.86 -0.52 -5.53
CA TYR A 76 -4.31 -0.58 -5.67
C TYR A 76 -4.94 -1.48 -4.61
N THR A 77 -6.20 -1.19 -4.30
CA THR A 77 -6.99 -1.98 -3.34
C THR A 77 -7.68 -3.18 -3.99
N ASP A 78 -7.73 -3.23 -5.33
CA ASP A 78 -8.49 -4.21 -6.09
C ASP A 78 -7.63 -4.91 -7.16
N PRO A 79 -7.94 -6.17 -7.50
CA PRO A 79 -7.19 -6.94 -8.49
C PRO A 79 -7.31 -6.37 -9.91
N THR A 80 -8.35 -5.58 -10.19
CA THR A 80 -8.53 -4.90 -11.48
C THR A 80 -7.78 -3.57 -11.56
N ARG A 81 -7.10 -3.15 -10.48
CA ARG A 81 -6.26 -1.94 -10.42
C ARG A 81 -6.98 -0.67 -10.82
N THR A 82 -8.21 -0.53 -10.34
CA THR A 82 -9.08 0.62 -10.63
C THR A 82 -9.11 1.64 -9.49
N MET A 83 -8.82 1.21 -8.27
CA MET A 83 -8.85 2.04 -7.07
C MET A 83 -7.45 2.17 -6.48
N VAL A 84 -6.83 3.33 -6.69
CA VAL A 84 -5.53 3.65 -6.10
C VAL A 84 -5.65 3.66 -4.58
N TRP A 85 -4.83 2.86 -3.91
CA TRP A 85 -4.76 2.88 -2.45
C TRP A 85 -3.89 4.06 -2.01
N GLY A 86 -4.44 4.95 -1.19
CA GLY A 86 -3.73 6.08 -0.60
C GLY A 86 -4.36 6.48 0.74
N ASP A 87 -4.53 7.78 0.96
CA ASP A 87 -5.05 8.36 2.19
C ASP A 87 -6.42 9.04 2.04
N GLY A 88 -7.05 8.92 0.87
CA GLY A 88 -8.31 9.60 0.54
C GLY A 88 -8.13 10.94 -0.17
N SER A 89 -6.90 11.44 -0.29
CA SER A 89 -6.58 12.65 -1.06
C SER A 89 -6.12 12.30 -2.48
N GLY A 90 -6.09 13.29 -3.38
CA GLY A 90 -5.58 13.12 -4.74
C GLY A 90 -6.34 12.08 -5.59
N GLY A 91 -7.60 11.77 -5.24
CA GLY A 91 -8.40 10.73 -5.88
C GLY A 91 -8.08 9.30 -5.44
N SER A 92 -7.25 9.13 -4.40
CA SER A 92 -6.95 7.84 -3.80
C SER A 92 -8.01 7.40 -2.80
N THR A 93 -7.96 6.13 -2.42
CA THR A 93 -8.86 5.50 -1.46
C THR A 93 -8.08 5.05 -0.23
N ALA A 94 -8.54 5.44 0.96
CA ALA A 94 -8.13 4.81 2.22
C ALA A 94 -9.06 3.62 2.52
N VAL A 95 -8.52 2.55 3.11
CA VAL A 95 -9.27 1.30 3.33
C VAL A 95 -9.69 1.19 4.78
N GLY A 96 -11.01 1.21 5.03
CA GLY A 96 -11.57 0.90 6.35
C GLY A 96 -11.80 -0.60 6.53
N ASP A 97 -11.53 -1.12 7.73
CA ASP A 97 -11.80 -2.51 8.08
C ASP A 97 -12.06 -2.69 9.59
N SER A 98 -12.42 -3.91 9.99
CA SER A 98 -12.54 -4.28 11.40
C SER A 98 -12.25 -5.76 11.64
N GLY A 99 -11.54 -6.07 12.72
CA GLY A 99 -11.31 -7.47 13.12
C GLY A 99 -10.24 -7.63 14.19
N ILE A 100 -9.98 -8.89 14.55
CA ILE A 100 -8.83 -9.29 15.37
C ILE A 100 -7.61 -9.50 14.47
N GLU A 101 -7.78 -10.18 13.35
CA GLU A 101 -6.75 -10.37 12.34
C GLU A 101 -7.33 -10.06 10.97
N VAL A 102 -6.68 -9.18 10.24
CA VAL A 102 -7.09 -8.72 8.93
C VAL A 102 -5.85 -8.72 8.03
N ASP A 103 -5.92 -9.46 6.92
CA ASP A 103 -4.93 -9.42 5.84
C ASP A 103 -5.54 -8.73 4.62
N ARG A 104 -4.89 -7.63 4.19
CA ARG A 104 -5.24 -6.90 2.99
C ARG A 104 -4.15 -7.03 1.94
N THR A 105 -4.51 -7.63 0.81
CA THR A 105 -3.66 -7.66 -0.38
C THR A 105 -3.49 -6.26 -0.97
N VAL A 106 -2.23 -5.89 -1.22
CA VAL A 106 -1.83 -4.71 -1.97
C VAL A 106 -1.52 -5.15 -3.40
N TYR A 107 -2.24 -4.62 -4.38
CA TYR A 107 -1.99 -4.94 -5.79
C TYR A 107 -1.07 -3.87 -6.39
N GLY A 108 0.12 -4.26 -6.83
CA GLY A 108 1.07 -3.38 -7.52
C GLY A 108 0.95 -3.48 -9.03
N SER A 109 1.25 -2.39 -9.73
CA SER A 109 1.57 -2.39 -11.16
C SER A 109 2.64 -1.35 -11.48
N VAL A 110 3.61 -1.75 -12.30
CA VAL A 110 4.55 -0.88 -13.02
C VAL A 110 4.09 -0.82 -14.48
N PRO A 111 3.65 0.35 -14.99
CA PRO A 111 3.20 0.48 -16.36
C PRO A 111 4.25 0.06 -17.39
N ALA A 112 3.80 -0.62 -18.46
CA ALA A 112 4.63 -0.97 -19.61
C ALA A 112 5.17 0.28 -20.36
N GLY A 113 6.23 0.08 -21.16
CA GLY A 113 6.75 1.10 -22.07
C GLY A 113 7.55 2.23 -21.42
N GLN A 114 7.89 2.13 -20.14
CA GLN A 114 8.88 3.00 -19.51
C GLN A 114 10.27 2.57 -19.96
N ASN A 115 11.19 3.51 -20.20
CA ASN A 115 12.58 3.20 -20.58
C ASN A 115 13.56 3.67 -19.49
N PRO A 116 13.58 3.03 -18.31
CA PRO A 116 14.45 3.41 -17.20
C PRO A 116 15.91 3.04 -17.49
N TYR A 117 16.84 3.70 -16.79
CA TYR A 117 18.22 3.23 -16.75
C TYR A 117 18.30 1.87 -16.05
N ILE A 118 19.22 1.02 -16.47
CA ILE A 118 19.45 -0.28 -15.83
C ILE A 118 19.91 -0.05 -14.39
N GLY A 119 19.19 -0.65 -13.43
CA GLY A 119 19.50 -0.52 -12.01
C GLY A 119 18.39 -1.07 -11.13
N VAL A 120 18.63 -1.01 -9.83
CA VAL A 120 17.63 -1.38 -8.81
C VAL A 120 16.88 -0.13 -8.37
N TYR A 121 15.57 -0.15 -8.51
CA TYR A 121 14.69 0.95 -8.12
C TYR A 121 13.98 0.58 -6.82
N ASN A 122 13.98 1.48 -5.84
CA ASN A 122 13.32 1.25 -4.56
C ASN A 122 12.45 2.46 -4.18
N ASP A 123 11.37 2.21 -3.46
CA ASP A 123 10.56 3.24 -2.80
C ASP A 123 10.23 2.77 -1.38
N ALA A 124 9.94 3.71 -0.49
CA ALA A 124 9.54 3.42 0.88
C ALA A 124 8.14 3.97 1.14
N ILE A 125 7.17 3.06 1.25
CA ILE A 125 5.77 3.41 1.50
C ILE A 125 5.49 3.33 3.00
N THR A 126 5.12 4.47 3.57
CA THR A 126 4.62 4.53 4.94
C THR A 126 3.16 4.05 4.97
N VAL A 127 2.88 3.10 5.86
CA VAL A 127 1.52 2.61 6.14
C VAL A 127 1.06 3.21 7.45
N THR A 128 -0.10 3.87 7.43
CA THR A 128 -0.68 4.53 8.61
C THR A 128 -1.95 3.80 9.00
N LEU A 129 -2.05 3.46 10.29
CA LEU A 129 -3.22 2.85 10.89
C LEU A 129 -3.89 3.87 11.82
N SER A 130 -5.19 4.12 11.65
CA SER A 130 -5.99 5.03 12.49
C SER A 130 -7.23 4.35 13.04
N PHE A 131 -7.61 4.65 14.29
CA PHE A 131 -8.71 4.03 15.04
C PHE A 131 -9.84 5.04 15.31
#